data_AF-A0A3C1NKF8-F1
#
_entry.id   AF-A0A3C1NKF8-F1
#
_cell.length_a   1.000
_cell.length_b   1.000
_cell.length_c   1.000
_cell.angle_alpha   90.00
_cell.angle_beta   90.00
_cell.angle_gamma   90.00
#
_symmetry.space_group_name_H-M   'P 1'
#
loop_
_entity.id
_entity.type
_entity.pdbx_description
1 polymer ?
#
loop_
_entity_poly.entity_id
_entity_poly.type
_entity_poly.pdbx_seq_one_letter_code
_entity_poly.pdbx_strand_id
1 'polypeptide(L)'
;FTDDKAQTYRQPFSKFVPSIRYNFGRRDPRSTVRAYIQWKTFLFRETGLSFRIDTSSGASEIGLPERNRYLNQLRFHWEDNRALYPYEAVLDAEQGKGFVRLAFTGQYFFNYGKEGGLQARVFAGKFIYTGDRTFLSRFETDRYHLNMTGPKGYEDYTYANYFIGRNEFEGLANQQIMMRDGGFKVRTDLLSNKVGKTDDWLAAINLSSSIPKQINPLTVLPIRIPVRVFADIGTYAEAWDSKSGNSRFLYNAGFQLSLFKNVLQVYVPVLYSKVYRDYIRSTIPDKKFLRNISFSIDIQQLQSLPFFRYNAF
;
A
#
# COMPACT_ATOMS: atom_id res chain seq x y z
N PHE A 1 -0.71 22.23 2.70
CA PHE A 1 -1.35 22.72 3.93
C PHE A 1 -1.88 24.09 3.61
N THR A 2 -3.15 24.33 3.88
CA THR A 2 -3.76 25.64 3.68
C THR A 2 -4.07 26.18 5.06
N ASP A 3 -3.54 27.36 5.38
CA ASP A 3 -3.77 27.97 6.68
C ASP A 3 -5.14 28.67 6.74
N ASP A 4 -5.49 29.20 7.92
CA ASP A 4 -6.75 29.91 8.16
C ASP A 4 -6.87 31.22 7.34
N LYS A 5 -5.76 31.68 6.75
CA LYS A 5 -5.70 32.83 5.83
C LYS A 5 -5.80 32.40 4.36
N ALA A 6 -6.16 31.14 4.10
CA ALA A 6 -6.23 30.51 2.78
C ALA A 6 -4.89 30.46 2.02
N GLN A 7 -3.75 30.66 2.69
CA GLN A 7 -2.44 30.54 2.08
C GLN A 7 -2.03 29.07 2.00
N THR A 8 -1.68 28.63 0.79
CA THR A 8 -1.31 27.23 0.54
C THR A 8 0.21 27.04 0.57
N TYR A 9 0.68 26.28 1.56
CA TYR A 9 2.06 25.83 1.71
C TYR A 9 2.24 24.45 1.07
N ARG A 10 3.10 24.39 0.06
CA ARG A 10 3.47 23.15 -0.64
C ARG A 10 4.70 22.53 0.01
N GLN A 11 4.70 21.21 0.14
CA GLN A 11 5.81 20.43 0.69
C GLN A 11 6.48 19.65 -0.45
N PRO A 12 7.34 20.29 -1.26
CA PRO A 12 8.03 19.60 -2.34
C PRO A 12 9.05 18.59 -1.76
N PHE A 13 9.35 17.59 -2.56
CA PHE A 13 10.45 16.67 -2.30
C PHE A 13 11.24 16.47 -3.59
N SER A 14 12.50 16.10 -3.44
CA SER A 14 13.34 15.56 -4.52
C SER A 14 13.95 14.25 -4.04
N LYS A 15 14.21 13.34 -4.99
CA LYS A 15 14.88 12.09 -4.72
C LYS A 15 15.89 11.74 -5.81
N PHE A 16 17.01 11.18 -5.38
CA PHE A 16 18.00 10.54 -6.25
C PHE A 16 18.11 9.07 -5.84
N VAL A 17 18.01 8.16 -6.81
CA VAL A 17 17.91 6.72 -6.54
C VAL A 17 18.91 5.94 -7.40
N PRO A 18 20.22 5.97 -7.09
CA PRO A 18 21.18 5.07 -7.71
C PRO A 18 20.77 3.62 -7.45
N SER A 19 20.93 2.77 -8.47
CA SER A 19 20.60 1.36 -8.37
C SER A 19 21.53 0.49 -9.20
N ILE A 20 21.77 -0.73 -8.70
CA ILE A 20 22.50 -1.78 -9.41
C ILE A 20 21.60 -3.01 -9.42
N ARG A 21 21.37 -3.60 -10.59
CA ARG A 21 20.57 -4.82 -10.75
C ARG A 21 21.41 -5.89 -11.44
N TYR A 22 21.45 -7.07 -10.84
CA TYR A 22 21.97 -8.27 -11.46
C TYR A 22 20.81 -9.21 -11.82
N ASN A 23 20.62 -9.45 -13.12
CA ASN A 23 19.62 -10.37 -13.63
C ASN A 23 20.22 -11.77 -13.72
N PHE A 24 19.58 -12.76 -13.10
CA PHE A 24 20.03 -14.14 -13.21
C PHE A 24 19.77 -14.68 -14.62
N GLY A 25 20.77 -15.38 -15.17
CA GLY A 25 20.68 -15.98 -16.51
C GLY A 25 19.53 -16.99 -16.61
N ARG A 26 18.88 -17.02 -17.78
CA ARG A 26 17.85 -18.03 -18.08
C ARG A 26 18.52 -19.35 -18.42
N ARG A 27 17.98 -20.47 -17.92
CA ARG A 27 18.45 -21.82 -18.29
C ARG A 27 18.04 -22.21 -19.72
N ASP A 28 16.88 -21.76 -20.19
CA ASP A 28 16.35 -21.99 -21.55
C ASP A 28 15.88 -20.62 -22.10
N PRO A 29 16.22 -20.23 -23.35
CA PRO A 29 15.70 -19.03 -24.00
C PRO A 29 14.17 -18.91 -24.00
N ARG A 30 13.45 -20.03 -24.02
CA ARG A 30 11.98 -20.12 -23.96
C ARG A 30 11.42 -19.99 -22.54
N SER A 31 12.27 -20.04 -21.52
CA SER A 31 11.83 -19.90 -20.14
C SER A 31 11.22 -18.51 -19.89
N THR A 32 10.04 -18.51 -19.29
CA THR A 32 9.33 -17.31 -18.81
C THR A 32 9.76 -16.90 -17.39
N VAL A 33 10.63 -17.69 -16.76
CA VAL A 33 11.17 -17.41 -15.43
C VAL A 33 12.15 -16.25 -15.50
N ARG A 34 11.99 -15.30 -14.59
CA ARG A 34 12.92 -14.20 -14.40
C ARG A 34 13.22 -14.08 -12.92
N ALA A 35 14.49 -13.87 -12.61
CA ALA A 35 14.89 -13.52 -11.28
C ALA A 35 15.96 -12.44 -11.36
N TYR A 36 15.98 -11.53 -10.38
CA TYR A 36 17.07 -10.59 -10.22
C TYR A 36 17.27 -10.24 -8.75
N ILE A 37 18.48 -9.81 -8.44
CA ILE A 37 18.80 -9.11 -7.21
C ILE A 37 19.10 -7.65 -7.55
N GLN A 38 18.55 -6.72 -6.78
CA GLN A 38 18.72 -5.29 -7.02
C GLN A 38 19.01 -4.57 -5.72
N TRP A 39 20.05 -3.75 -5.72
CA TRP A 39 20.32 -2.77 -4.68
C TRP A 39 19.85 -1.39 -5.13
N LYS A 40 19.17 -0.66 -4.26
CA LYS A 40 18.81 0.74 -4.42
C LYS A 40 19.20 1.52 -3.17
N THR A 41 19.73 2.72 -3.37
CA THR A 41 19.84 3.71 -2.29
C THR A 41 18.99 4.89 -2.68
N PHE A 42 17.98 5.21 -1.87
CA PHE A 42 17.17 6.40 -2.04
C PHE A 42 17.77 7.51 -1.18
N LEU A 43 18.10 8.64 -1.80
CA LEU A 43 18.50 9.87 -1.13
C LEU A 43 17.39 10.89 -1.33
N PHE A 44 16.79 11.38 -0.24
CA PHE A 44 15.66 12.29 -0.28
C PHE A 44 16.03 13.64 0.32
N ARG A 45 15.49 14.69 -0.29
CA ARG A 45 15.37 16.02 0.31
C ARG A 45 13.88 16.37 0.33
N GLU A 46 13.35 16.57 1.53
CA GLU A 46 11.91 16.77 1.79
C GLU A 46 11.69 18.09 2.51
N THR A 47 10.63 18.81 2.14
CA THR A 47 10.20 19.99 2.88
C THR A 47 9.15 19.57 3.91
N GLY A 48 9.42 19.83 5.19
CA GLY A 48 8.47 19.61 6.28
C GLY A 48 7.60 20.85 6.56
N LEU A 49 6.68 20.72 7.51
CA LEU A 49 6.00 21.86 8.13
C LEU A 49 6.55 22.06 9.54
N SER A 50 6.78 23.30 9.91
CA SER A 50 7.07 23.72 11.28
C SER A 50 6.09 24.83 11.65
N PHE A 51 5.47 24.69 12.81
CA PHE A 51 4.62 25.72 13.38
C PHE A 51 5.37 26.32 14.56
N ARG A 52 5.60 27.63 14.53
CA ARG A 52 6.20 28.39 15.62
C ARG A 52 5.21 29.47 16.02
N ILE A 53 5.05 29.70 17.32
CA ILE A 53 4.27 30.83 17.80
C ILE A 53 5.26 31.94 18.07
N ASP A 54 5.10 33.07 17.41
CA ASP A 54 5.83 34.28 17.76
C ASP A 54 5.32 34.76 19.13
N THR A 55 6.17 34.67 20.15
CA THR A 55 5.85 35.03 21.53
C THR A 55 5.56 36.51 21.73
N SER A 56 5.90 37.38 20.77
CA SER A 56 5.67 38.82 20.83
C SER A 56 4.34 39.26 20.21
N SER A 57 3.95 38.66 19.08
CA SER A 57 2.72 38.98 18.36
C SER A 57 1.58 37.97 18.59
N GLY A 58 1.88 36.81 19.17
CA GLY A 58 0.94 35.68 19.29
C GLY A 58 0.60 35.01 17.95
N ALA A 59 1.25 35.43 16.85
CA ALA A 59 0.97 34.92 15.52
C ALA A 59 1.62 33.55 15.28
N SER A 60 0.93 32.68 14.55
CA SER A 60 1.47 31.41 14.06
C SER A 60 2.33 31.65 12.83
N GLU A 61 3.63 31.37 12.94
CA GLU A 61 4.58 31.34 11.84
C GLU A 61 4.74 29.92 11.30
N ILE A 62 4.53 29.78 9.99
CA ILE A 62 4.66 28.50 9.28
C ILE A 62 6.00 28.47 8.56
N GLY A 63 6.91 27.63 9.06
CA GLY A 63 8.20 27.34 8.44
C GLY A 63 8.14 26.12 7.54
N LEU A 64 8.99 26.12 6.51
CA LEU A 64 9.17 25.02 5.56
C LEU A 64 10.61 24.46 5.64
N PRO A 65 11.01 23.81 6.75
CA PRO A 65 12.37 23.31 6.90
C PRO A 65 12.65 22.16 5.93
N GLU A 66 13.83 22.17 5.32
CA GLU A 66 14.32 21.04 4.53
C GLU A 66 14.90 19.95 5.45
N ARG A 67 14.60 18.69 5.12
CA ARG A 67 15.10 17.51 5.81
C ARG A 67 15.67 16.52 4.80
N ASN A 68 16.88 16.06 5.08
CA ASN A 68 17.49 14.98 4.29
C ASN A 68 17.27 13.65 4.98
N ARG A 69 17.00 12.61 4.21
CA ARG A 69 16.99 11.23 4.69
C ARG A 69 17.46 10.27 3.61
N TYR A 70 17.80 9.05 4.03
CA TYR A 70 18.14 7.97 3.12
C TYR A 70 17.34 6.70 3.42
N LEU A 71 17.28 5.82 2.44
CA LEU A 71 16.79 4.45 2.58
C LEU A 71 17.60 3.54 1.66
N ASN A 72 18.21 2.49 2.21
CA ASN A 72 18.81 1.42 1.43
C ASN A 72 17.78 0.30 1.24
N GLN A 73 17.71 -0.29 0.06
CA GLN A 73 16.82 -1.39 -0.27
C GLN A 73 17.58 -2.45 -1.07
N LEU A 74 17.64 -3.66 -0.53
CA LEU A 74 17.99 -4.87 -1.26
C LEU A 74 16.70 -5.60 -1.63
N ARG A 75 16.48 -5.82 -2.92
CA ARG A 75 15.34 -6.53 -3.46
C ARG A 75 15.79 -7.80 -4.15
N PHE A 76 15.22 -8.93 -3.74
CA PHE A 76 15.21 -10.15 -4.54
C PHE A 76 13.84 -10.31 -5.18
N HIS A 77 13.82 -10.54 -6.49
CA HIS A 77 12.61 -10.70 -7.27
C HIS A 77 12.69 -12.00 -8.05
N TRP A 78 11.61 -12.75 -8.03
CA TRP A 78 11.48 -14.02 -8.75
C TRP A 78 10.06 -14.16 -9.29
N GLU A 79 9.92 -14.32 -10.60
CA GLU A 79 8.64 -14.47 -11.27
C GLU A 79 8.68 -15.57 -12.33
N ASP A 80 7.51 -16.09 -12.66
CA ASP A 80 7.28 -16.90 -13.85
C ASP A 80 6.01 -16.42 -14.56
N ASN A 81 6.20 -15.81 -15.73
CA ASN A 81 5.12 -15.28 -16.57
C ASN A 81 4.47 -16.33 -17.49
N ARG A 82 4.46 -17.59 -17.07
CA ARG A 82 3.80 -18.70 -17.78
C ARG A 82 2.29 -18.43 -17.96
N ALA A 83 1.72 -18.98 -19.02
CA ALA A 83 0.31 -18.75 -19.37
C ALA A 83 -0.68 -19.29 -18.31
N LEU A 84 -0.33 -20.43 -17.70
CA LEU A 84 -1.13 -21.05 -16.64
C LEU A 84 -0.40 -20.93 -15.32
N TYR A 85 -1.12 -20.44 -14.33
CA TYR A 85 -0.67 -20.31 -12.96
C TYR A 85 0.57 -19.41 -12.75
N PRO A 86 0.62 -18.19 -13.34
CA PRO A 86 1.76 -17.30 -13.17
C PRO A 86 1.91 -16.86 -11.72
N TYR A 87 3.14 -16.60 -11.32
CA TYR A 87 3.48 -16.16 -9.97
C TYR A 87 4.60 -15.12 -9.96
N GLU A 88 4.64 -14.36 -8.87
CA GLU A 88 5.69 -13.39 -8.55
C GLU A 88 5.97 -13.45 -7.05
N ALA A 89 7.24 -13.43 -6.67
CA ALA A 89 7.70 -13.34 -5.30
C ALA A 89 8.74 -12.24 -5.19
N VAL A 90 8.55 -11.36 -4.20
CA VAL A 90 9.45 -10.24 -3.92
C VAL A 90 9.83 -10.28 -2.45
N LEU A 91 11.12 -10.29 -2.18
CA LEU A 91 11.69 -10.11 -0.85
C LEU A 91 12.48 -8.81 -0.82
N ASP A 92 12.02 -7.87 0.00
CA ASP A 92 12.67 -6.59 0.25
C ASP A 92 13.29 -6.59 1.65
N ALA A 93 14.57 -6.23 1.73
CA ALA A 93 15.26 -5.86 2.95
C ALA A 93 15.63 -4.37 2.86
N GLU A 94 14.98 -3.56 3.68
CA GLU A 94 15.14 -2.11 3.71
C GLU A 94 15.84 -1.69 4.99
N GLN A 95 16.79 -0.77 4.88
CA GLN A 95 17.53 -0.24 6.02
C GLN A 95 17.53 1.28 5.97
N GLY A 96 17.22 1.91 7.10
CA GLY A 96 17.24 3.36 7.27
C GLY A 96 17.77 3.73 8.64
N LYS A 97 17.71 5.03 8.98
CA LYS A 97 18.14 5.51 10.29
C LYS A 97 17.29 4.85 11.39
N GLY A 98 17.92 4.02 12.22
CA GLY A 98 17.30 3.39 13.40
C GLY A 98 16.51 2.11 13.13
N PHE A 99 16.46 1.59 11.90
CA PHE A 99 15.67 0.38 11.62
C PHE A 99 16.17 -0.46 10.44
N VAL A 100 15.74 -1.72 10.46
CA VAL A 100 15.67 -2.64 9.32
C VAL A 100 14.23 -3.12 9.17
N ARG A 101 13.74 -3.19 7.94
CA ARG A 101 12.42 -3.70 7.58
C ARG A 101 12.56 -4.79 6.54
N LEU A 102 12.04 -5.97 6.87
CA LEU A 102 11.94 -7.11 5.96
C LEU A 102 10.50 -7.24 5.49
N ALA A 103 10.32 -7.44 4.18
CA ALA A 103 9.00 -7.57 3.58
C ALA A 103 9.02 -8.61 2.46
N PHE A 104 8.21 -9.65 2.61
CA PHE A 104 7.93 -10.63 1.58
C PHE A 104 6.53 -10.37 1.00
N THR A 105 6.42 -10.32 -0.32
CA THR A 105 5.16 -10.33 -1.06
C THR A 105 5.18 -11.45 -2.09
N GLY A 106 4.25 -12.39 -1.98
CA GLY A 106 3.98 -13.40 -2.99
C GLY A 106 2.66 -13.10 -3.71
N GLN A 107 2.62 -13.26 -5.01
CA GLN A 107 1.44 -13.15 -5.85
C GLN A 107 1.32 -14.41 -6.69
N TYR A 108 0.12 -14.99 -6.74
CA TYR A 108 -0.17 -16.16 -7.55
C TYR A 108 -1.53 -16.00 -8.20
N PHE A 109 -1.64 -16.33 -9.49
CA PHE A 109 -2.91 -16.30 -10.20
C PHE A 109 -3.35 -17.71 -10.55
N PHE A 110 -4.52 -18.14 -10.07
CA PHE A 110 -5.12 -19.42 -10.41
C PHE A 110 -6.12 -19.25 -11.55
N ASN A 111 -5.79 -19.74 -12.74
CA ASN A 111 -6.70 -19.70 -13.89
C ASN A 111 -7.90 -20.63 -13.65
N TYR A 112 -9.10 -20.18 -13.99
CA TYR A 112 -10.28 -21.05 -14.09
C TYR A 112 -10.30 -21.76 -15.43
N GLY A 113 -10.93 -22.94 -15.50
CA GLY A 113 -10.92 -23.79 -16.70
C GLY A 113 -11.57 -23.18 -17.95
N LYS A 114 -12.35 -22.10 -17.80
CA LYS A 114 -12.97 -21.37 -18.93
C LYS A 114 -12.43 -19.95 -19.04
N GLU A 115 -12.82 -19.09 -18.11
CA GLU A 115 -12.48 -17.66 -18.14
C GLU A 115 -12.32 -17.14 -16.72
N GLY A 116 -11.36 -16.22 -16.56
CA GLY A 116 -11.08 -15.60 -15.28
C GLY A 116 -10.15 -16.43 -14.39
N GLY A 117 -10.16 -16.10 -13.10
CA GLY A 117 -9.29 -16.74 -12.12
C GLY A 117 -9.37 -16.10 -10.75
N LEU A 118 -8.59 -16.67 -9.84
CA LEU A 118 -8.36 -16.19 -8.48
C LEU A 118 -6.95 -15.64 -8.38
N GLN A 119 -6.82 -14.37 -8.03
CA GLN A 119 -5.56 -13.78 -7.60
C GLN A 119 -5.42 -13.95 -6.09
N ALA A 120 -4.31 -14.52 -5.65
CA ALA A 120 -3.92 -14.59 -4.26
C ALA A 120 -2.63 -13.78 -4.06
N ARG A 121 -2.66 -12.84 -3.12
CA ARG A 121 -1.47 -12.12 -2.63
C ARG A 121 -1.24 -12.53 -1.19
N VAL A 122 -0.02 -12.90 -0.85
CA VAL A 122 0.43 -13.15 0.52
C VAL A 122 1.47 -12.10 0.88
N PHE A 123 1.39 -11.57 2.08
CA PHE A 123 2.36 -10.64 2.63
C PHE A 123 2.81 -11.12 4.01
N ALA A 124 4.12 -10.99 4.26
CA ALA A 124 4.70 -11.12 5.59
C ALA A 124 5.78 -10.06 5.77
N GLY A 125 5.74 -9.32 6.87
CA GLY A 125 6.69 -8.28 7.17
C GLY A 125 7.19 -8.35 8.61
N LYS A 126 8.42 -7.89 8.82
CA LYS A 126 9.04 -7.71 10.14
C LYS A 126 9.79 -6.38 10.16
N PHE A 127 9.55 -5.60 11.20
CA PHE A 127 10.24 -4.38 11.52
C PHE A 127 11.17 -4.63 12.71
N ILE A 128 12.39 -4.13 12.63
CA ILE A 128 13.46 -4.36 13.58
C ILE A 128 14.11 -3.02 13.88
N TYR A 129 14.13 -2.62 15.15
CA TYR A 129 14.89 -1.46 15.59
C TYR A 129 16.38 -1.82 15.63
N THR A 130 17.23 -0.97 15.08
CA THR A 130 18.70 -1.15 15.15
C THR A 130 19.30 -0.45 16.39
N GLY A 131 18.46 0.08 17.27
CA GLY A 131 18.81 0.71 18.54
C GLY A 131 17.63 0.63 19.51
N ASP A 132 17.62 1.46 20.55
CA ASP A 132 16.60 1.38 21.59
C ASP A 132 15.19 1.70 21.07
N ARG A 133 14.22 0.87 21.44
CA ARG A 133 12.80 1.09 21.19
C ARG A 133 12.23 2.04 22.24
N THR A 134 12.32 3.34 21.97
CA THR A 134 11.79 4.42 22.80
C THR A 134 10.59 5.08 22.11
N PHE A 135 9.83 5.91 22.83
CA PHE A 135 8.75 6.70 22.22
C PHE A 135 9.26 7.56 21.03
N LEU A 136 10.44 8.16 21.17
CA LEU A 136 11.06 8.97 20.13
C LEU A 136 11.41 8.14 18.89
N SER A 137 12.10 6.99 19.07
CA SER A 137 12.49 6.15 17.92
C SER A 137 11.28 5.55 17.20
N ARG A 138 10.21 5.22 17.93
CA ARG A 138 8.92 4.81 17.34
C ARG A 138 8.30 5.93 16.49
N PHE A 139 8.29 7.16 17.00
CA PHE A 139 7.75 8.31 16.27
C PHE A 139 8.58 8.63 15.01
N GLU A 140 9.91 8.64 15.11
CA GLU A 140 10.80 8.91 13.97
C GLU A 140 10.69 7.86 12.85
N THR A 141 10.33 6.63 13.22
CA THR A 141 10.21 5.50 12.28
C THR A 141 8.78 5.17 11.86
N ASP A 142 7.78 5.90 12.35
CA ASP A 142 6.34 5.61 12.17
C ASP A 142 5.91 5.40 10.71
N ARG A 143 6.52 6.15 9.77
CA ARG A 143 6.23 6.03 8.33
C ARG A 143 6.65 4.69 7.72
N TYR A 144 7.54 3.95 8.37
CA TYR A 144 8.08 2.67 7.92
C TYR A 144 7.41 1.46 8.60
N HIS A 145 6.57 1.70 9.61
CA HIS A 145 5.83 0.65 10.30
C HIS A 145 4.90 -0.07 9.34
N LEU A 146 4.65 -1.35 9.63
CA LEU A 146 3.82 -2.21 8.81
C LEU A 146 2.34 -1.85 9.02
N ASN A 147 1.56 -1.86 7.95
CA ASN A 147 0.16 -1.45 7.99
C ASN A 147 -0.75 -2.56 7.48
N MET A 148 -1.79 -2.91 8.23
CA MET A 148 -2.79 -3.88 7.79
C MET A 148 -3.60 -3.32 6.62
N THR A 149 -4.03 -2.06 6.75
CA THR A 149 -4.66 -1.30 5.66
C THR A 149 -3.61 -0.95 4.60
N GLY A 150 -4.03 -0.97 3.33
CA GLY A 150 -3.21 -0.45 2.24
C GLY A 150 -2.74 0.99 2.55
N PRO A 151 -1.42 1.25 2.60
CA PRO A 151 -0.91 2.56 3.00
C PRO A 151 -1.38 3.68 2.07
N LYS A 152 -1.28 4.92 2.53
CA LYS A 152 -1.69 6.13 1.80
C LYS A 152 -0.50 6.93 1.30
N GLY A 153 -0.80 8.04 0.62
CA GLY A 153 0.23 8.89 0.02
C GLY A 153 1.30 9.38 0.99
N TYR A 154 0.92 9.79 2.20
CA TYR A 154 1.88 10.24 3.23
C TYR A 154 2.67 9.07 3.86
N GLU A 155 2.20 7.84 3.71
CA GLU A 155 2.85 6.60 4.18
C GLU A 155 3.73 5.95 3.09
N ASP A 156 3.73 6.51 1.87
CA ASP A 156 4.64 6.15 0.79
C ASP A 156 6.03 6.76 1.03
N TYR A 157 6.78 6.15 1.94
CA TYR A 157 8.13 6.57 2.28
C TYR A 157 9.16 6.45 1.14
N THR A 158 8.79 5.97 -0.05
CA THR A 158 9.68 5.92 -1.24
C THR A 158 9.30 6.90 -2.33
N TYR A 159 8.12 7.52 -2.23
CA TYR A 159 7.49 8.32 -3.28
C TYR A 159 7.46 7.60 -4.63
N ALA A 160 7.27 6.27 -4.62
CA ALA A 160 7.32 5.45 -5.83
C ALA A 160 5.96 5.32 -6.51
N ASN A 161 4.87 5.60 -5.79
CA ASN A 161 3.52 5.45 -6.30
C ASN A 161 2.90 6.82 -6.60
N TYR A 162 2.06 6.86 -7.63
CA TYR A 162 1.27 8.05 -7.95
C TYR A 162 0.13 8.19 -6.96
N PHE A 163 -0.09 9.39 -6.41
CA PHE A 163 -1.23 9.72 -5.56
C PHE A 163 -1.84 11.03 -6.03
N ILE A 164 -3.16 11.05 -6.23
CA ILE A 164 -3.90 12.27 -6.61
C ILE A 164 -3.77 13.31 -5.49
N GLY A 165 -3.94 12.86 -4.24
CA GLY A 165 -3.88 13.70 -3.05
C GLY A 165 -2.97 13.10 -2.00
N ARG A 166 -1.64 13.23 -2.17
CA ARG A 166 -0.65 12.56 -1.31
C ARG A 166 -0.82 12.91 0.18
N ASN A 167 -1.12 14.17 0.44
CA ASN A 167 -1.29 14.73 1.79
C ASN A 167 -2.73 15.20 2.04
N GLU A 168 -3.69 14.73 1.25
CA GLU A 168 -5.10 15.08 1.45
C GLU A 168 -5.66 14.27 2.62
N PHE A 169 -6.39 14.94 3.50
CA PHE A 169 -7.05 14.33 4.67
C PHE A 169 -8.55 14.10 4.45
N GLU A 170 -9.13 14.71 3.42
CA GLU A 170 -10.56 14.64 3.11
C GLU A 170 -10.83 14.43 1.61
N GLY A 171 -12.11 14.22 1.27
CA GLY A 171 -12.55 14.02 -0.10
C GLY A 171 -12.17 12.66 -0.71
N LEU A 172 -12.36 12.54 -2.03
CA LEU A 172 -12.12 11.30 -2.77
C LEU A 172 -10.63 10.95 -2.83
N ALA A 173 -9.75 11.93 -3.04
CA ALA A 173 -8.31 11.69 -3.17
C ALA A 173 -7.70 11.02 -1.92
N ASN A 174 -8.26 11.32 -0.74
CA ASN A 174 -7.91 10.71 0.54
C ASN A 174 -8.28 9.22 0.64
N GLN A 175 -9.11 8.69 -0.27
CA GLN A 175 -9.51 7.28 -0.31
C GLN A 175 -8.55 6.39 -1.09
N GLN A 176 -7.51 6.99 -1.67
CA GLN A 176 -6.50 6.27 -2.40
C GLN A 176 -5.57 5.48 -1.47
N ILE A 177 -5.40 4.19 -1.76
CA ILE A 177 -4.50 3.27 -1.06
C ILE A 177 -3.48 2.67 -2.03
N MET A 178 -2.36 2.21 -1.49
CA MET A 178 -1.41 1.35 -2.20
C MET A 178 -1.55 -0.10 -1.75
N MET A 179 -1.38 -1.02 -2.70
CA MET A 179 -1.34 -2.46 -2.46
C MET A 179 0.02 -2.88 -1.89
N ARG A 180 0.34 -2.38 -0.69
CA ARG A 180 1.55 -2.68 0.08
C ARG A 180 1.14 -3.19 1.46
N ASP A 181 2.07 -3.87 2.13
CA ASP A 181 1.88 -4.40 3.48
C ASP A 181 0.67 -5.35 3.54
N GLY A 182 -0.21 -5.21 4.53
CA GLY A 182 -1.40 -6.04 4.65
C GLY A 182 -2.42 -5.87 3.52
N GLY A 183 -2.39 -4.71 2.85
CA GLY A 183 -3.19 -4.46 1.65
C GLY A 183 -4.70 -4.55 1.86
N PHE A 184 -5.21 -4.38 3.09
CA PHE A 184 -6.64 -4.35 3.36
C PHE A 184 -7.30 -3.15 2.67
N LYS A 185 -8.51 -3.37 2.15
CA LYS A 185 -9.28 -2.37 1.39
C LYS A 185 -10.18 -1.51 2.29
N VAL A 186 -10.19 -1.78 3.59
CA VAL A 186 -10.86 -0.99 4.63
C VAL A 186 -9.85 -0.09 5.35
N ARG A 187 -10.28 1.11 5.76
CA ARG A 187 -9.40 2.15 6.30
C ARG A 187 -9.84 2.64 7.67
N THR A 188 -8.87 3.12 8.46
CA THR A 188 -9.09 3.69 9.80
C THR A 188 -8.33 5.00 10.01
N ASP A 189 -8.29 5.84 8.96
CA ASP A 189 -7.37 6.97 8.86
C ASP A 189 -7.60 8.12 9.85
N LEU A 190 -8.76 8.18 10.52
CA LEU A 190 -9.05 9.21 11.53
C LEU A 190 -8.56 8.81 12.93
N LEU A 191 -7.99 7.62 13.09
CA LEU A 191 -7.35 7.20 14.33
C LEU A 191 -5.89 7.70 14.37
N SER A 192 -5.42 8.07 15.56
CA SER A 192 -4.01 8.39 15.79
C SER A 192 -3.09 7.21 15.48
N ASN A 193 -3.55 5.99 15.79
CA ASN A 193 -2.93 4.75 15.36
C ASN A 193 -3.95 3.89 14.59
N LYS A 194 -3.64 3.56 13.34
CA LYS A 194 -4.54 2.77 12.49
C LYS A 194 -4.68 1.36 13.05
N VAL A 195 -5.87 0.80 12.88
CA VAL A 195 -6.13 -0.60 13.23
C VAL A 195 -5.18 -1.50 12.43
N GLY A 196 -4.41 -2.33 13.14
CA GLY A 196 -3.45 -3.25 12.53
C GLY A 196 -2.16 -2.60 12.03
N LYS A 197 -1.85 -1.36 12.44
CA LYS A 197 -0.51 -0.79 12.26
C LYS A 197 0.42 -1.27 13.38
N THR A 198 1.62 -1.72 13.02
CA THR A 198 2.57 -2.36 13.93
C THR A 198 4.02 -2.03 13.58
N ASP A 199 4.84 -1.87 14.61
CA ASP A 199 6.30 -1.73 14.52
C ASP A 199 7.05 -3.02 14.83
N ASP A 200 6.36 -4.15 14.70
CA ASP A 200 6.91 -5.49 14.88
C ASP A 200 6.64 -6.35 13.63
N TRP A 201 5.67 -7.27 13.64
CA TRP A 201 5.42 -8.17 12.52
C TRP A 201 3.96 -8.16 12.08
N LEU A 202 3.76 -8.38 10.78
CA LEU A 202 2.45 -8.40 10.15
C LEU A 202 2.40 -9.47 9.07
N ALA A 203 1.29 -10.22 9.00
CA ALA A 203 1.03 -11.16 7.93
C ALA A 203 -0.39 -10.99 7.39
N ALA A 204 -0.56 -11.11 6.07
CA ALA A 204 -1.86 -10.99 5.43
C ALA A 204 -1.97 -11.83 4.16
N ILE A 205 -3.21 -12.16 3.81
CA ILE A 205 -3.61 -12.77 2.56
C ILE A 205 -4.71 -11.90 1.95
N ASN A 206 -4.57 -11.55 0.67
CA ASN A 206 -5.60 -10.88 -0.11
C ASN A 206 -6.01 -11.78 -1.27
N LEU A 207 -7.30 -12.06 -1.39
CA LEU A 207 -7.89 -12.86 -2.46
C LEU A 207 -8.75 -11.95 -3.33
N SER A 208 -8.66 -12.08 -4.65
CA SER A 208 -9.54 -11.40 -5.61
C SER A 208 -9.93 -12.37 -6.71
N SER A 209 -11.22 -12.63 -6.87
CA SER A 209 -11.75 -13.61 -7.82
C SER A 209 -12.66 -12.94 -8.85
N SER A 210 -12.49 -13.31 -10.12
CA SER A 210 -13.48 -12.99 -11.15
C SER A 210 -14.79 -13.72 -10.91
N ILE A 211 -15.91 -13.01 -11.06
CA ILE A 211 -17.23 -13.64 -10.98
C ILE A 211 -17.50 -14.37 -12.31
N PRO A 212 -17.77 -15.70 -12.30
CA PRO A 212 -18.14 -16.43 -13.50
C PRO A 212 -19.36 -15.82 -14.18
N LYS A 213 -19.38 -15.81 -15.52
CA LYS A 213 -20.47 -15.22 -16.32
C LYS A 213 -21.85 -15.77 -15.95
N GLN A 214 -21.93 -17.02 -15.54
CA GLN A 214 -23.18 -17.70 -15.18
C GLN A 214 -23.88 -17.10 -13.95
N ILE A 215 -23.12 -16.50 -13.04
CA ILE A 215 -23.62 -15.95 -11.77
C ILE A 215 -23.39 -14.45 -11.65
N ASN A 216 -22.91 -13.80 -12.71
CA ASN A 216 -22.67 -12.37 -12.74
C ASN A 216 -23.93 -11.65 -13.25
N PRO A 217 -24.75 -11.02 -12.40
CA PRO A 217 -25.99 -10.37 -12.82
C PRO A 217 -25.76 -9.18 -13.79
N LEU A 218 -24.53 -8.66 -13.85
CA LEU A 218 -24.18 -7.54 -14.72
C LEU A 218 -23.93 -7.95 -16.18
N THR A 219 -24.00 -9.24 -16.52
CA THR A 219 -23.84 -9.71 -17.91
C THR A 219 -25.02 -9.35 -18.81
N VAL A 220 -26.16 -8.94 -18.23
CA VAL A 220 -27.35 -8.49 -18.98
C VAL A 220 -27.12 -7.10 -19.58
N LEU A 221 -26.17 -6.33 -19.06
CA LEU A 221 -25.87 -5.00 -19.56
C LEU A 221 -25.08 -5.07 -20.89
N PRO A 222 -25.32 -4.15 -21.84
CA PRO A 222 -24.59 -4.09 -23.12
C PRO A 222 -23.11 -3.72 -22.95
N ILE A 223 -22.67 -3.39 -21.74
CA ILE A 223 -21.31 -2.99 -21.40
C ILE A 223 -20.73 -4.01 -20.42
N ARG A 224 -19.54 -4.54 -20.73
CA ARG A 224 -18.84 -5.48 -19.85
C ARG A 224 -18.23 -4.75 -18.65
N ILE A 225 -18.83 -4.91 -17.47
CA ILE A 225 -18.30 -4.34 -16.22
C ILE A 225 -17.38 -5.37 -15.53
N PRO A 226 -16.08 -5.09 -15.36
CA PRO A 226 -15.10 -6.03 -14.80
C PRO A 226 -15.16 -6.08 -13.27
N VAL A 227 -16.25 -6.63 -12.74
CA VAL A 227 -16.46 -6.84 -11.30
C VAL A 227 -15.80 -8.13 -10.82
N ARG A 228 -15.16 -8.04 -9.67
CA ARG A 228 -14.56 -9.12 -8.90
C ARG A 228 -15.10 -9.11 -7.48
N VAL A 229 -14.98 -10.23 -6.79
CA VAL A 229 -15.13 -10.30 -5.34
C VAL A 229 -13.74 -10.35 -4.71
N PHE A 230 -13.57 -9.73 -3.55
CA PHE A 230 -12.32 -9.79 -2.81
C PHE A 230 -12.55 -10.19 -1.35
N ALA A 231 -11.54 -10.81 -0.74
CA ALA A 231 -11.50 -11.12 0.67
C ALA A 231 -10.06 -10.98 1.19
N ASP A 232 -9.88 -10.24 2.27
CA ASP A 232 -8.61 -10.02 2.94
C ASP A 232 -8.68 -10.59 4.35
N ILE A 233 -7.61 -11.26 4.79
CA ILE A 233 -7.44 -11.79 6.14
C ILE A 233 -6.02 -11.48 6.58
N GLY A 234 -5.84 -11.06 7.82
CA GLY A 234 -4.52 -10.69 8.31
C GLY A 234 -4.42 -10.67 9.82
N THR A 235 -3.20 -10.70 10.30
CA THR A 235 -2.84 -10.68 11.71
C THR A 235 -1.52 -9.93 11.91
N TYR A 236 -1.26 -9.49 13.13
CA TYR A 236 -0.15 -8.61 13.47
C TYR A 236 0.22 -8.78 14.94
N ALA A 237 1.43 -8.38 15.32
CA ALA A 237 2.02 -8.68 16.62
C ALA A 237 1.11 -8.35 17.83
N GLU A 238 0.55 -7.15 17.88
CA GLU A 238 -0.26 -6.68 19.00
C GLU A 238 -1.59 -7.43 19.14
N ALA A 239 -2.09 -8.07 18.08
CA ALA A 239 -3.28 -8.93 18.15
C ALA A 239 -3.02 -10.22 18.96
N TRP A 240 -1.75 -10.57 19.18
CA TRP A 240 -1.33 -11.74 19.95
C TRP A 240 -0.90 -11.40 21.38
N ASP A 241 -0.95 -10.13 21.78
CA ASP A 241 -0.76 -9.77 23.18
C ASP A 241 -1.93 -10.35 24.01
N SER A 242 -1.57 -11.06 25.07
CA SER A 242 -2.45 -11.57 26.12
C SER A 242 -3.48 -10.56 26.64
N LYS A 243 -3.15 -9.27 26.59
CA LYS A 243 -4.00 -8.17 27.09
C LYS A 243 -4.83 -7.47 26.02
N SER A 244 -4.71 -7.84 24.74
CA SER A 244 -5.31 -7.07 23.64
C SER A 244 -6.83 -7.04 23.64
N GLY A 245 -7.49 -8.08 24.21
CA GLY A 245 -8.95 -8.23 24.19
C GLY A 245 -9.58 -8.34 22.79
N ASN A 246 -8.75 -8.33 21.75
CA ASN A 246 -9.15 -8.24 20.36
C ASN A 246 -9.03 -9.61 19.66
N SER A 247 -9.75 -9.78 18.56
CA SER A 247 -9.56 -10.94 17.68
C SER A 247 -8.13 -10.96 17.16
N ARG A 248 -7.47 -12.13 17.22
CA ARG A 248 -6.14 -12.36 16.64
C ARG A 248 -6.10 -12.12 15.14
N PHE A 249 -7.25 -12.24 14.47
CA PHE A 249 -7.39 -12.04 13.04
C PHE A 249 -8.33 -10.88 12.72
N LEU A 250 -7.92 -10.10 11.74
CA LEU A 250 -8.72 -9.09 11.07
C LEU A 250 -9.10 -9.60 9.68
N TYR A 251 -10.24 -9.14 9.16
CA TYR A 251 -10.70 -9.46 7.83
C TYR A 251 -11.59 -8.36 7.25
N ASN A 252 -11.63 -8.27 5.91
CA ASN A 252 -12.65 -7.55 5.16
C ASN A 252 -12.90 -8.20 3.80
N ALA A 253 -14.11 -8.09 3.28
CA ALA A 253 -14.49 -8.64 1.99
C ALA A 253 -15.52 -7.74 1.30
N GLY A 254 -15.61 -7.85 -0.02
CA GLY A 254 -16.58 -7.11 -0.81
C GLY A 254 -16.31 -7.16 -2.30
N PHE A 255 -16.66 -6.08 -2.99
CA PHE A 255 -16.60 -6.01 -4.46
C PHE A 255 -15.44 -5.15 -4.92
N GLN A 256 -14.82 -5.55 -6.02
CA GLN A 256 -13.75 -4.83 -6.67
C GLN A 256 -14.12 -4.56 -8.13
N LEU A 257 -13.98 -3.32 -8.57
CA LEU A 257 -14.09 -2.93 -9.97
C LEU A 257 -12.69 -2.68 -10.52
N SER A 258 -12.29 -3.41 -11.58
CA SER A 258 -10.93 -3.30 -12.16
C SER A 258 -10.96 -2.65 -13.53
N LEU A 259 -10.65 -1.37 -13.60
CA LEU A 259 -10.74 -0.56 -14.82
C LEU A 259 -9.38 -0.40 -15.50
N PHE A 260 -9.40 -0.12 -16.81
CA PHE A 260 -8.20 0.19 -17.61
C PHE A 260 -7.07 -0.84 -17.45
N LYS A 261 -7.41 -2.13 -17.57
CA LYS A 261 -6.47 -3.26 -17.36
C LYS A 261 -5.80 -3.24 -15.97
N ASN A 262 -6.60 -3.02 -14.93
CA ASN A 262 -6.22 -2.93 -13.51
C ASN A 262 -5.36 -1.71 -13.11
N VAL A 263 -5.22 -0.69 -13.97
CA VAL A 263 -4.58 0.58 -13.58
C VAL A 263 -5.38 1.28 -12.48
N LEU A 264 -6.72 1.30 -12.58
CA LEU A 264 -7.60 1.83 -11.54
C LEU A 264 -8.41 0.68 -10.96
N GLN A 265 -8.30 0.47 -9.66
CA GLN A 265 -9.09 -0.52 -8.94
C GLN A 265 -9.90 0.18 -7.86
N VAL A 266 -11.22 0.00 -7.87
CA VAL A 266 -12.12 0.55 -6.86
C VAL A 266 -12.65 -0.59 -6.00
N TYR A 267 -12.60 -0.42 -4.69
CA TYR A 267 -12.97 -1.44 -3.72
C TYR A 267 -14.13 -0.95 -2.87
N VAL A 268 -15.15 -1.79 -2.75
CA VAL A 268 -16.35 -1.57 -1.94
C VAL A 268 -16.39 -2.66 -0.86
N PRO A 269 -15.80 -2.42 0.33
CA PRO A 269 -15.89 -3.35 1.45
C PRO A 269 -17.31 -3.40 2.01
N VAL A 270 -17.87 -4.61 2.12
CA VAL A 270 -19.24 -4.84 2.63
C VAL A 270 -19.26 -5.66 3.91
N LEU A 271 -18.26 -6.51 4.11
CA LEU A 271 -18.05 -7.33 5.31
C LEU A 271 -16.69 -7.02 5.89
N TYR A 272 -16.58 -6.89 7.22
CA TYR A 272 -15.32 -6.62 7.91
C TYR A 272 -15.43 -6.92 9.41
N SER A 273 -14.27 -7.10 10.06
CA SER A 273 -14.18 -7.35 11.50
C SER A 273 -14.85 -6.25 12.34
N LYS A 274 -15.28 -6.62 13.56
CA LYS A 274 -15.97 -5.73 14.50
C LYS A 274 -15.24 -4.41 14.71
N VAL A 275 -13.92 -4.43 14.90
CA VAL A 275 -13.12 -3.20 15.12
C VAL A 275 -13.27 -2.18 13.98
N TYR A 276 -13.30 -2.63 12.72
CA TYR A 276 -13.53 -1.73 11.58
C TYR A 276 -14.96 -1.22 11.54
N ARG A 277 -15.93 -2.08 11.85
CA ARG A 277 -17.34 -1.71 11.91
C ARG A 277 -17.61 -0.66 12.99
N ASP A 278 -17.02 -0.85 14.15
CA ASP A 278 -17.19 0.04 15.29
C ASP A 278 -16.57 1.40 14.96
N TYR A 279 -15.36 1.44 14.37
CA TYR A 279 -14.75 2.67 13.84
C TYR A 279 -15.63 3.39 12.80
N ILE A 280 -16.13 2.67 11.78
CA ILE A 280 -16.97 3.26 10.72
C ILE A 280 -18.25 3.85 11.34
N ARG A 281 -18.80 3.20 12.36
CA ARG A 281 -20.03 3.65 13.02
C ARG A 281 -19.82 4.85 13.93
N SER A 282 -18.71 4.88 14.68
CA SER A 282 -18.46 5.88 15.74
C SER A 282 -17.67 7.09 15.26
N THR A 283 -16.72 6.92 14.34
CA THR A 283 -15.77 7.98 13.96
C THR A 283 -16.15 8.69 12.66
N ILE A 284 -16.85 8.00 11.74
CA ILE A 284 -17.23 8.60 10.46
C ILE A 284 -18.60 9.31 10.62
N PRO A 285 -18.67 10.65 10.53
CA PRO A 285 -19.91 11.38 10.80
C PRO A 285 -20.99 11.11 9.73
N ASP A 286 -20.66 11.30 8.45
CA ASP A 286 -21.61 11.24 7.35
C ASP A 286 -21.14 10.36 6.19
N LYS A 287 -22.10 9.92 5.35
CA LYS A 287 -21.84 9.17 4.10
C LYS A 287 -20.92 7.96 4.34
N LYS A 288 -21.13 7.25 5.46
CA LYS A 288 -20.29 6.14 5.95
C LYS A 288 -19.93 5.14 4.85
N PHE A 289 -20.91 4.73 4.05
CA PHE A 289 -20.71 3.83 2.92
C PHE A 289 -19.74 4.39 1.88
N LEU A 290 -20.00 5.59 1.36
CA LEU A 290 -19.14 6.23 0.35
C LEU A 290 -17.75 6.51 0.89
N ARG A 291 -17.62 6.93 2.16
CA ARG A 291 -16.33 7.19 2.80
C ARG A 291 -15.50 5.90 3.00
N ASN A 292 -16.16 4.75 3.13
CA ASN A 292 -15.53 3.45 3.27
C ASN A 292 -15.05 2.84 1.93
N ILE A 293 -15.47 3.38 0.79
CA ILE A 293 -14.89 3.02 -0.50
C ILE A 293 -13.42 3.43 -0.52
N SER A 294 -12.57 2.58 -1.09
CA SER A 294 -11.16 2.87 -1.35
C SER A 294 -10.84 2.58 -2.80
N PHE A 295 -9.74 3.13 -3.30
CA PHE A 295 -9.24 2.79 -4.63
C PHE A 295 -7.73 2.79 -4.68
N SER A 296 -7.16 2.10 -5.66
CA SER A 296 -5.73 2.13 -5.95
C SER A 296 -5.50 2.53 -7.40
N ILE A 297 -4.39 3.24 -7.62
CA ILE A 297 -3.91 3.62 -8.95
C ILE A 297 -2.51 3.04 -9.11
N ASP A 298 -2.35 2.18 -10.11
CA ASP A 298 -1.09 1.56 -10.47
C ASP A 298 -0.73 1.87 -11.92
N ILE A 299 -0.04 2.99 -12.10
CA ILE A 299 0.42 3.43 -13.42
C ILE A 299 1.54 2.55 -13.98
N GLN A 300 2.19 1.72 -13.16
CA GLN A 300 3.25 0.81 -13.63
C GLN A 300 2.65 -0.27 -14.55
N GLN A 301 1.36 -0.59 -14.40
CA GLN A 301 0.66 -1.49 -15.32
C GLN A 301 0.54 -0.92 -16.74
N LEU A 302 0.67 0.40 -16.94
CA LEU A 302 0.70 0.97 -18.29
C LEU A 302 1.94 0.52 -19.06
N GLN A 303 3.08 0.30 -18.39
CA GLN A 303 4.31 -0.19 -19.04
C GLN A 303 4.18 -1.65 -19.53
N SER A 304 3.22 -2.40 -18.97
CA SER A 304 2.93 -3.77 -19.39
C SER A 304 2.16 -3.85 -20.72
N LEU A 305 1.62 -2.71 -21.20
CA LEU A 305 0.92 -2.60 -22.48
C LEU A 305 1.88 -2.81 -23.65
N PRO A 306 1.44 -3.44 -24.75
CA PRO A 306 2.30 -3.76 -25.90
C PRO A 306 3.02 -2.55 -26.52
N PHE A 307 2.44 -1.35 -26.41
CA PHE A 307 3.03 -0.10 -26.93
C PHE A 307 4.32 0.32 -26.18
N PHE A 308 4.45 -0.01 -24.90
CA PHE A 308 5.59 0.39 -24.06
C PHE A 308 6.67 -0.70 -23.94
N ARG A 309 6.42 -1.91 -24.47
CA ARG A 309 7.39 -3.02 -24.46
C ARG A 309 8.55 -2.83 -25.45
N TYR A 310 8.53 -1.80 -26.29
CA TYR A 310 9.53 -1.58 -27.33
C TYR A 310 10.72 -0.70 -26.95
N ASN A 311 10.75 -0.11 -25.75
CA ASN A 311 11.86 0.76 -25.33
C ASN A 311 12.37 0.37 -23.95
N ALA A 312 13.26 -0.62 -23.90
CA ALA A 312 14.16 -0.83 -22.78
C ALA A 312 15.46 -1.46 -23.31
N PHE A 313 16.38 -0.60 -23.72
CA PHE A 313 17.82 -0.88 -23.64
C PHE A 313 18.25 -0.74 -22.19
#